data_AF-A0A178DLD8-F1
#
_entry.id   AF-A0A178DLD8-F1
#
_cell.length_a   1.000
_cell.length_b   1.000
_cell.length_c   1.000
_cell.angle_alpha   90.00
_cell.angle_beta   90.00
_cell.angle_gamma   90.00
#
_symmetry.space_group_name_H-M   'P 1'
#
loop_
_entity.id
_entity.type
_entity.pdbx_description
1 polymer ?
#
loop_
_entity_poly.entity_id
_entity_poly.type
_entity_poly.pdbx_seq_one_letter_code
_entity_poly.pdbx_strand_id
1 'polypeptide(L)'
;LPEELLDRIIHFLPDSHTLTTLCTVSKTLNRIATPHLYTHITLSSHAFTYLRPLAFLLWTSPNHRCTVRSFNVSRAYGGNLIPWPEHPDLETVVQDMVG
;
A
#
# COMPACT_ATOMS: atom_id res chain seq x y z
N LEU A 1 13.99 -12.19 -23.64
CA LEU A 1 13.85 -10.73 -23.80
C LEU A 1 14.81 -10.07 -22.82
N PRO A 2 15.52 -8.98 -23.16
CA PRO A 2 16.26 -8.18 -22.19
C PRO A 2 15.35 -7.70 -21.05
N GLU A 3 15.82 -7.79 -19.81
CA GLU A 3 15.01 -7.41 -18.64
C GLU A 3 14.62 -5.93 -18.66
N GLU A 4 15.49 -5.06 -19.17
CA GLU A 4 15.19 -3.62 -19.28
C GLU A 4 14.02 -3.30 -20.22
N LEU A 5 13.82 -4.12 -21.26
CA LEU A 5 12.67 -3.94 -22.16
C LEU A 5 11.38 -4.38 -21.47
N LEU A 6 11.42 -5.48 -20.69
CA LEU A 6 10.29 -5.90 -19.87
C LEU A 6 9.94 -4.86 -18.82
N ASP A 7 10.94 -4.29 -18.17
CA ASP A 7 10.77 -3.25 -17.16
C ASP A 7 10.07 -2.01 -17.72
N ARG A 8 10.49 -1.55 -18.91
CA ARG A 8 9.81 -0.45 -19.61
C ARG A 8 8.38 -0.78 -20.00
N ILE A 9 8.12 -1.99 -20.49
CA ILE A 9 6.75 -2.40 -20.85
C ILE A 9 5.86 -2.37 -19.60
N ILE A 10 6.35 -2.89 -18.48
CA ILE A 10 5.64 -2.95 -17.20
C ILE A 10 5.39 -1.55 -16.65
N HIS A 11 6.34 -0.62 -16.80
CA HIS A 11 6.18 0.77 -16.39
C HIS A 11 4.97 1.47 -17.05
N PHE A 12 4.64 1.10 -18.30
CA PHE A 12 3.49 1.64 -19.01
C PHE A 12 2.16 0.93 -18.70
N LEU A 13 2.15 -0.07 -17.81
CA LEU A 13 0.93 -0.75 -17.36
C LEU A 13 0.39 -0.08 -16.09
N PRO A 14 -0.69 0.73 -16.18
CA PRO A 14 -1.24 1.42 -15.02
C PRO A 14 -2.10 0.51 -14.12
N ASP A 15 -2.48 -0.67 -14.61
CA ASP A 15 -3.44 -1.55 -13.94
C ASP A 15 -2.75 -2.48 -12.93
N SER A 16 -3.10 -2.32 -11.66
CA SER A 16 -2.58 -3.14 -10.55
C SER A 16 -2.98 -4.61 -10.65
N HIS A 17 -4.14 -4.92 -11.26
CA HIS A 17 -4.56 -6.30 -11.45
C HIS A 17 -3.65 -7.02 -12.47
N THR A 18 -3.35 -6.36 -13.58
CA THR A 18 -2.39 -6.86 -14.58
C THR A 18 -1.00 -7.08 -13.97
N LEU A 19 -0.49 -6.12 -13.18
CA LEU A 19 0.79 -6.28 -12.46
C LEU A 19 0.78 -7.47 -11.50
N THR A 20 -0.30 -7.64 -10.74
CA THR A 20 -0.47 -8.77 -9.81
C THR A 20 -0.46 -10.10 -10.55
N THR A 21 -1.12 -10.14 -11.70
CA THR A 21 -1.17 -11.34 -12.55
C THR A 21 0.21 -11.65 -13.12
N LEU A 22 0.99 -10.65 -13.54
CA LEU A 22 2.36 -10.85 -14.02
C LEU A 22 3.27 -11.43 -12.93
N CYS A 23 3.05 -11.07 -11.66
CA CYS A 23 3.78 -11.66 -10.54
C CYS A 23 3.54 -13.17 -10.35
N THR A 24 2.45 -13.74 -10.86
CA THR A 24 2.16 -15.17 -10.73
C THR A 24 2.63 -16.01 -11.91
N VAL A 25 2.91 -15.40 -13.07
CA VAL A 25 3.28 -16.12 -14.30
C VAL A 25 4.67 -16.74 -14.24
N SER A 26 5.66 -16.02 -13.70
CA SER A 26 7.06 -16.46 -13.68
C SER A 26 7.87 -15.76 -12.59
N LYS A 27 8.92 -16.42 -12.08
CA LYS A 27 9.87 -15.83 -11.11
C LYS A 27 10.53 -14.56 -11.64
N THR A 28 10.87 -14.51 -12.93
CA THR A 28 11.50 -13.34 -13.55
C THR A 28 10.53 -12.18 -13.62
N LEU A 29 9.29 -12.43 -14.04
CA LEU A 29 8.26 -11.40 -14.09
C LEU A 29 7.87 -10.92 -12.69
N ASN A 30 7.82 -11.81 -11.70
CA ASN A 30 7.63 -11.46 -10.30
C ASN A 30 8.70 -10.48 -9.82
N ARG A 31 9.98 -10.76 -10.09
CA ARG A 31 11.08 -9.86 -9.69
C ARG A 31 10.97 -8.47 -10.29
N ILE A 32 10.52 -8.36 -11.55
CA ILE A 32 10.41 -7.08 -12.26
C ILE A 32 9.12 -6.35 -11.87
N ALA A 33 7.97 -7.03 -11.86
CA ALA A 33 6.67 -6.43 -11.61
C ALA A 33 6.43 -6.06 -10.13
N THR A 34 7.07 -6.77 -9.18
CA THR A 34 6.91 -6.50 -7.74
C THR A 34 7.28 -5.06 -7.36
N PRO A 35 8.46 -4.53 -7.74
CA PRO A 35 8.78 -3.11 -7.55
C PRO A 35 7.69 -2.18 -8.08
N HIS A 36 7.22 -2.40 -9.32
CA HIS A 36 6.19 -1.58 -9.96
C HIS A 36 4.87 -1.59 -9.17
N LEU A 37 4.47 -2.75 -8.65
CA LEU A 37 3.27 -2.92 -7.84
C LEU A 37 3.34 -2.16 -6.51
N TYR A 38 4.52 -2.10 -5.88
CA TYR A 38 4.71 -1.35 -4.63
C TYR A 38 5.02 0.14 -4.83
N THR A 39 5.32 0.60 -6.05
CA THR A 39 5.66 2.02 -6.33
C THR A 39 4.54 2.98 -5.96
N HIS A 40 3.30 2.61 -6.30
CA HIS A 40 2.13 3.46 -6.17
C HIS A 40 1.00 2.68 -5.49
N ILE A 41 0.95 2.75 -4.17
CA ILE A 41 -0.05 2.02 -3.38
C ILE A 41 -1.29 2.88 -3.25
N THR A 42 -2.41 2.40 -3.79
CA THR A 42 -3.72 3.04 -3.62
C THR A 42 -4.66 2.11 -2.87
N LEU A 43 -5.08 2.49 -1.68
CA LEU A 43 -6.05 1.75 -0.87
C LEU A 43 -7.44 2.39 -1.04
N SER A 44 -8.40 1.61 -1.54
CA SER A 44 -9.82 1.97 -1.61
C SER A 44 -10.57 1.44 -0.38
N SER A 45 -11.83 1.86 -0.19
CA SER A 45 -12.67 1.49 0.96
C SER A 45 -12.65 0.01 1.33
N HIS A 46 -12.61 -0.91 0.35
CA HIS A 46 -12.60 -2.36 0.62
C HIS A 46 -11.21 -2.90 0.99
N ALA A 47 -10.15 -2.22 0.57
CA ALA A 47 -8.78 -2.63 0.82
C ALA A 47 -8.24 -2.12 2.17
N PHE A 48 -9.02 -1.36 2.94
CA PHE A 48 -8.60 -0.78 4.21
C PHE A 48 -8.25 -1.83 5.27
N THR A 49 -8.89 -3.00 5.22
CA THR A 49 -8.54 -4.15 6.08
C THR A 49 -7.07 -4.54 5.94
N TYR A 50 -6.47 -4.29 4.78
CA TYR A 50 -5.06 -4.59 4.51
C TYR A 50 -4.10 -3.46 4.90
N LEU A 51 -4.60 -2.32 5.41
CA LEU A 51 -3.75 -1.20 5.82
C LEU A 51 -2.77 -1.61 6.93
N ARG A 52 -3.26 -2.28 7.98
CA ARG A 52 -2.43 -2.74 9.11
C ARG A 52 -1.34 -3.73 8.68
N PRO A 53 -1.65 -4.84 7.98
CA PRO A 53 -0.61 -5.76 7.52
C PRO A 53 0.33 -5.12 6.50
N LEU A 54 -0.14 -4.19 5.66
CA LEU A 54 0.71 -3.45 4.73
C LEU A 54 1.67 -2.51 5.47
N ALA A 55 1.19 -1.77 6.47
CA ALA A 55 2.02 -0.93 7.31
C ALA A 55 3.09 -1.76 8.05
N PHE A 56 2.71 -2.93 8.59
CA PHE A 56 3.64 -3.85 9.22
C PHE A 56 4.69 -4.39 8.23
N LEU A 57 4.30 -4.72 7.00
CA LEU A 57 5.20 -5.16 5.94
C LEU A 57 6.21 -4.05 5.56
N LEU A 58 5.74 -2.81 5.40
CA LEU A 58 6.62 -1.67 5.13
C LEU A 58 7.53 -1.36 6.32
N TRP A 59 7.08 -1.61 7.54
CA TRP A 59 7.88 -1.44 8.76
C TRP A 59 8.99 -2.50 8.89
N THR A 60 8.66 -3.75 8.60
CA THR A 60 9.57 -4.89 8.78
C THR A 60 10.52 -5.10 7.60
N SER A 61 10.11 -4.76 6.38
CA SER A 61 10.89 -4.99 5.18
C SER A 61 11.41 -3.69 4.55
N PRO A 62 12.71 -3.38 4.68
CA PRO A 62 13.28 -2.16 4.10
C PRO A 62 13.24 -2.18 2.57
N ASN A 63 13.37 -3.34 1.94
CA ASN A 63 13.34 -3.48 0.48
C ASN A 63 12.00 -3.01 -0.11
N HIS A 64 10.89 -3.39 0.51
CA HIS A 64 9.56 -2.96 0.07
C HIS A 64 9.36 -1.45 0.30
N ARG A 65 9.88 -0.92 1.41
CA ARG A 65 9.81 0.52 1.72
C ARG A 65 10.54 1.38 0.69
N CYS A 66 11.73 0.97 0.25
CA CYS A 66 12.53 1.71 -0.73
C CYS A 66 11.84 1.83 -2.10
N THR A 67 10.97 0.87 -2.44
CA THR A 67 10.20 0.89 -3.69
C THR A 67 8.98 1.80 -3.66
N VAL A 68 8.39 2.08 -2.49
CA VAL A 68 7.18 2.92 -2.40
C VAL A 68 7.53 4.38 -2.70
N ARG A 69 6.91 4.97 -3.74
CA ARG A 69 7.06 6.39 -4.09
C ARG A 69 5.81 7.21 -3.81
N SER A 70 4.62 6.61 -3.92
CA SER A 70 3.39 7.26 -3.50
C SER A 70 2.48 6.30 -2.75
N PHE A 71 1.76 6.85 -1.78
CA PHE A 71 0.80 6.14 -0.97
C PHE A 71 -0.47 7.00 -0.89
N ASN A 72 -1.58 6.47 -1.39
CA ASN A 72 -2.88 7.14 -1.39
C ASN A 72 -3.94 6.26 -0.72
N VAL A 73 -4.75 6.84 0.14
CA VAL A 73 -5.88 6.17 0.77
C VAL A 73 -7.13 6.93 0.41
N SER A 74 -7.87 6.42 -0.57
CA SER A 74 -9.14 7.00 -0.98
C SER A 74 -10.20 6.55 0.03
N ARG A 75 -10.68 7.52 0.83
CA ARG A 75 -11.72 7.43 1.88
C ARG A 75 -11.20 7.09 3.30
N ALA A 76 -10.25 7.89 3.80
CA ALA A 76 -9.76 7.82 5.18
C ALA A 76 -10.45 8.78 6.17
N TYR A 77 -11.72 9.14 5.94
CA TYR A 77 -12.52 9.90 6.91
C TYR A 77 -13.98 9.43 6.81
N GLY A 78 -14.43 8.57 7.75
CA GLY A 78 -15.87 8.39 8.02
C GLY A 78 -16.53 7.03 7.70
N GLY A 79 -15.89 5.88 7.92
CA GLY A 79 -16.66 4.62 7.89
C GLY A 79 -15.87 3.40 8.35
N ASN A 80 -16.20 2.90 9.55
CA ASN A 80 -15.68 1.68 10.19
C ASN A 80 -14.21 1.69 10.62
N LEU A 81 -13.81 2.77 11.31
CA LEU A 81 -12.94 2.58 12.46
C LEU A 81 -13.75 1.80 13.51
N ILE A 82 -13.61 0.48 13.55
CA ILE A 82 -13.90 -0.26 14.78
C ILE A 82 -13.03 0.43 15.85
N PRO A 83 -13.62 0.95 16.95
CA PRO A 83 -12.87 1.69 17.94
C PRO A 83 -11.84 0.76 18.58
N TRP A 84 -10.58 1.07 18.40
CA TRP A 84 -9.50 0.59 19.25
C TRP A 84 -9.71 1.23 20.64
N PRO A 85 -9.39 0.53 21.74
CA PRO A 85 -10.25 0.31 22.91
C PRO A 85 -10.89 1.59 23.47
N GLU A 86 -12.11 1.46 24.01
CA GLU A 86 -12.89 2.51 24.67
C GLU A 86 -12.08 3.21 25.77
N HIS A 87 -11.34 4.26 25.40
CA HIS A 87 -10.88 5.25 26.34
C HIS A 87 -11.96 6.33 26.41
N PRO A 88 -12.68 6.48 27.53
CA PRO A 88 -13.78 7.43 27.66
C PRO A 88 -13.35 8.91 27.63
N ASP A 89 -12.05 9.20 27.60
CA ASP A 89 -11.47 10.54 27.76
C ASP A 89 -10.77 11.07 26.50
N LEU A 90 -11.16 10.61 25.30
CA LEU A 90 -10.50 11.05 24.06
C LEU A 90 -10.75 12.53 23.76
N GLU A 91 -11.91 13.07 24.13
CA GLU A 91 -12.24 14.49 23.94
C GLU A 91 -11.41 15.40 24.86
N THR A 92 -11.15 14.96 26.09
CA THR A 92 -10.31 15.67 27.07
C THR A 92 -8.85 15.71 26.61
N VAL A 93 -8.33 14.63 26.03
CA VAL A 93 -6.96 14.60 25.48
C VAL A 93 -6.82 15.51 24.25
N VAL A 94 -7.85 15.59 23.40
CA VAL A 94 -7.83 16.48 22.23
C VAL A 94 -7.93 17.95 22.64
N GLN A 95 -8.70 18.27 23.67
CA GLN A 95 -8.81 19.64 24.20
C GLN A 95 -7.49 20.12 24.83
N ASP A 96 -6.77 19.26 25.54
CA ASP A 96 -5.46 19.58 26.15
C ASP A 96 -4.35 19.79 25.11
N MET A 97 -4.46 19.20 23.92
CA MET A 97 -3.46 19.36 22.85
C MET A 97 -3.70 20.59 21.96
N VAL A 98 -4.88 21.20 22.02
CA VAL A 98 -5.28 22.36 21.20
C VAL A 98 -5.41 23.64 22.06
N GLY A 99 -5.11 23.56 23.36
CA GLY A 99 -5.00 24.69 24.29
C GLY A 99 -3.59 25.21 24.45
#